data_AF-A0A6G8BYX4-F1
#
_entry.id   AF-A0A6G8BYX4-F1
#
_cell.length_a   1.000
_cell.length_b   1.000
_cell.length_c   1.000
_cell.angle_alpha   90.00
_cell.angle_beta   90.00
_cell.angle_gamma   90.00
#
_symmetry.space_group_name_H-M   'P 1'
#
loop_
_entity.id
_entity.type
_entity.pdbx_description
1 polymer ?
#
loop_
_entity_poly.entity_id
_entity_poly.type
_entity_poly.pdbx_seq_one_letter_code
_entity_poly.pdbx_strand_id
1 'polypeptide(L)'
;MKVRTILCFALLWLGLVSVAQAQPVQPPTGFAIIGHIERFTLDQPASRTSAATLRVRGVDVRLPQNLVITMPGGYLTAQQLFKGRDLRSTINANRSGLALQDLRPADLACPVTPEFAGRQCPLPPAEVEVMGNIVNGVYLAGSVRISQGALHLGGGFIRSFGADGSIVVGSEPGTGNNAASARLKLNDPEGIYGRTQTTQDQRFALDPGNSPVHARTGFPVCIPRGPSDALCPSGNRPSDAAVKRFTCGEIPVQSGTGRIGAVALLGCKPHLPAPLREGDFVNYVGRLDKDAQGYFVSLHGLEAELGIYTSPGVEPAYVFIEEALEGTVGERYADLPQEETSRFKLIGFTTDPSRSVTVDIFDDDIDSSALPPTAAPARLATRLVPTTGAQLGRFKMIWSAKEDARVVRRAVRVTLSPGSSGGAQFAPGTNSVELGLPGASRRGGYAYGSYEAPISEYIGPEATAFGIKGYQPPVPFENFCFLRRVNQLETMEPHPTNASQWINVNAGPLNPSPAARAQSQATSSGQRVCGD
;
A
#
# COMPACT_ATOMS: atom_id res chain seq x y z
N MET A 1 96.38 -12.31 2.41
CA MET A 1 95.16 -11.95 3.18
C MET A 1 94.10 -13.01 2.95
N LYS A 2 93.60 -13.61 4.04
CA LYS A 2 92.30 -14.31 4.26
C LYS A 2 91.72 -15.13 3.08
N VAL A 3 91.82 -16.47 3.03
CA VAL A 3 91.12 -17.52 3.84
C VAL A 3 89.77 -17.95 3.26
N ARG A 4 89.73 -19.27 2.92
CA ARG A 4 88.61 -20.26 2.90
C ARG A 4 87.54 -20.20 1.80
N THR A 5 86.81 -21.28 1.45
CA THR A 5 86.87 -22.77 1.45
C THR A 5 85.41 -23.20 1.19
N ILE A 6 85.18 -24.04 0.16
CA ILE A 6 84.17 -25.14 -0.02
C ILE A 6 82.71 -24.92 0.46
N LEU A 7 81.71 -25.27 -0.38
CA LEU A 7 80.58 -26.18 -0.09
C LEU A 7 79.63 -26.28 -1.31
N CYS A 8 79.43 -27.47 -1.90
CA CYS A 8 78.32 -28.42 -1.67
C CYS A 8 76.93 -27.90 -2.06
N PHE A 9 76.43 -28.37 -3.20
CA PHE A 9 75.02 -28.31 -3.60
C PHE A 9 74.24 -29.46 -2.94
N ALA A 10 73.29 -29.13 -2.07
CA ALA A 10 72.26 -30.06 -1.59
C ALA A 10 70.90 -29.56 -2.10
N LEU A 11 70.23 -30.41 -2.88
CA LEU A 11 68.85 -30.23 -3.35
C LEU A 11 67.88 -30.34 -2.18
N LEU A 12 67.04 -29.31 -1.98
CA LEU A 12 65.91 -29.31 -1.06
C LEU A 12 64.60 -29.27 -1.86
N TRP A 13 63.87 -30.38 -1.78
CA TRP A 13 62.48 -30.53 -2.20
C TRP A 13 61.58 -29.61 -1.37
N LEU A 14 60.86 -28.69 -2.02
CA LEU A 14 59.78 -27.90 -1.43
C LEU A 14 58.44 -28.50 -1.87
N GLY A 15 57.72 -29.10 -0.92
CA GLY A 15 56.36 -29.54 -1.09
C GLY A 15 55.41 -28.36 -1.26
N LEU A 16 54.65 -28.37 -2.37
CA LEU A 16 53.56 -27.44 -2.61
C LEU A 16 52.37 -27.80 -1.71
N VAL A 17 52.23 -27.07 -0.60
CA VAL A 17 50.98 -27.03 0.16
C VAL A 17 49.98 -26.24 -0.69
N SER A 18 49.00 -26.94 -1.27
CA SER A 18 47.88 -26.31 -1.96
C SER A 18 47.00 -25.62 -0.92
N VAL A 19 47.16 -24.31 -0.77
CA VAL A 19 46.22 -23.48 -0.02
C VAL A 19 44.95 -23.40 -0.88
N ALA A 20 43.93 -24.18 -0.53
CA ALA A 20 42.60 -24.01 -1.11
C ALA A 20 42.12 -22.62 -0.72
N GLN A 21 42.23 -21.65 -1.63
CA GLN A 21 41.59 -20.36 -1.45
C GLN A 21 40.08 -20.60 -1.50
N ALA A 22 39.43 -20.47 -0.34
CA ALA A 22 37.98 -20.39 -0.27
C ALA A 22 37.55 -19.27 -1.23
N GLN A 23 36.69 -19.56 -2.19
CA GLN A 23 36.11 -18.51 -3.01
C GLN A 23 35.40 -17.52 -2.08
N PRO A 24 35.59 -16.20 -2.26
CA PRO A 24 34.81 -15.24 -1.50
C PRO A 24 33.34 -15.57 -1.69
N VAL A 25 32.61 -15.75 -0.58
CA VAL A 25 31.17 -15.96 -0.59
C VAL A 25 30.57 -14.74 -1.29
N GLN A 26 30.10 -14.93 -2.52
CA GLN A 26 29.47 -13.84 -3.26
C GLN A 26 28.26 -13.37 -2.46
N PRO A 27 28.07 -12.05 -2.27
CA PRO A 27 26.86 -11.57 -1.62
C PRO A 27 25.64 -12.07 -2.39
N PRO A 28 24.50 -12.31 -1.69
CA PRO A 28 23.24 -12.64 -2.35
C PRO A 28 22.93 -11.66 -3.48
N THR A 29 22.28 -12.13 -4.53
CA THR A 29 21.82 -11.27 -5.62
C THR A 29 20.37 -10.86 -5.39
N GLY A 30 20.06 -9.57 -5.51
CA GLY A 30 18.69 -9.06 -5.42
C GLY A 30 17.83 -9.51 -6.60
N PHE A 31 16.53 -9.63 -6.36
CA PHE A 31 15.54 -9.88 -7.41
C PHE A 31 14.26 -9.08 -7.17
N ALA A 32 13.58 -8.76 -8.27
CA ALA A 32 12.20 -8.27 -8.29
C ALA A 32 11.43 -9.05 -9.37
N ILE A 33 10.30 -9.65 -8.99
CA ILE A 33 9.46 -10.45 -9.89
C ILE A 33 8.02 -9.93 -9.77
N ILE A 34 7.45 -9.54 -10.90
CA ILE A 34 6.01 -9.24 -11.04
C ILE A 34 5.39 -10.29 -11.95
N GLY A 35 4.25 -10.82 -11.56
CA GLY A 35 3.45 -11.69 -12.42
C GLY A 35 2.29 -12.36 -11.69
N HIS A 36 1.54 -13.18 -12.41
CA HIS A 36 0.44 -13.93 -11.83
C HIS A 36 0.94 -15.01 -10.86
N ILE A 37 0.19 -15.23 -9.80
CA ILE A 37 0.43 -16.35 -8.87
C ILE A 37 0.05 -17.65 -9.59
N GLU A 38 1.04 -18.48 -9.92
CA GLU A 38 0.82 -19.77 -10.58
C GLU A 38 0.41 -20.83 -9.56
N ARG A 39 1.09 -20.85 -8.41
CA ARG A 39 0.87 -21.75 -7.27
C ARG A 39 1.12 -21.00 -5.97
N PHE A 40 0.34 -21.31 -4.94
CA PHE A 40 0.56 -20.80 -3.59
C PHE A 40 0.34 -21.91 -2.58
N THR A 41 1.35 -22.26 -1.80
CA THR A 41 1.26 -23.31 -0.77
C THR A 41 1.69 -22.79 0.59
N LEU A 42 0.99 -23.24 1.63
CA LEU A 42 1.24 -22.87 3.01
C LEU A 42 1.91 -24.03 3.75
N ASP A 43 2.96 -23.76 4.51
CA ASP A 43 3.72 -24.82 5.19
C ASP A 43 3.01 -25.34 6.44
N GLN A 44 2.51 -24.43 7.27
CA GLN A 44 1.92 -24.73 8.58
C GLN A 44 0.56 -24.02 8.72
N PRO A 45 -0.53 -24.62 8.21
CA PRO A 45 -1.86 -24.00 8.22
C PRO A 45 -2.36 -23.54 9.60
N ALA A 46 -1.93 -24.22 10.66
CA ALA A 46 -2.28 -23.85 12.04
C ALA A 46 -1.55 -22.60 12.56
N SER A 47 -0.43 -22.20 11.93
CA SER A 47 0.38 -21.06 12.35
C SER A 47 -0.01 -19.80 11.59
N ARG A 48 -0.42 -18.73 12.30
CA ARG A 48 -0.77 -17.44 11.68
C ARG A 48 0.41 -16.77 11.00
N THR A 49 1.63 -17.00 11.47
CA THR A 49 2.86 -16.45 10.87
C THR A 49 3.55 -17.45 9.94
N SER A 50 2.85 -18.53 9.54
CA SER A 50 3.40 -19.57 8.68
C SER A 50 4.12 -19.00 7.48
N ALA A 51 5.26 -19.61 7.19
CA ALA A 51 5.93 -19.45 5.92
C ALA A 51 5.10 -20.07 4.78
N ALA A 52 5.42 -19.69 3.55
CA ALA A 52 4.71 -20.16 2.36
C ALA A 52 5.63 -20.19 1.13
N THR A 53 5.16 -20.73 0.02
CA THR A 53 5.87 -20.72 -1.27
C THR A 53 4.93 -20.25 -2.37
N LEU A 54 5.37 -19.24 -3.12
CA LEU A 54 4.71 -18.74 -4.32
C LEU A 54 5.48 -19.22 -5.55
N ARG A 55 4.77 -19.65 -6.59
CA ARG A 55 5.33 -19.82 -7.93
C ARG A 55 4.91 -18.64 -8.78
N VAL A 56 5.87 -17.89 -9.32
CA VAL A 56 5.62 -16.69 -10.14
C VAL A 56 6.56 -16.72 -11.34
N ARG A 57 6.01 -16.66 -12.56
CA ARG A 57 6.78 -16.75 -13.82
C ARG A 57 7.69 -17.98 -13.88
N GLY A 58 7.23 -19.10 -13.37
CA GLY A 58 8.01 -20.32 -13.31
C GLY A 58 9.14 -20.35 -12.28
N VAL A 59 9.22 -19.38 -11.36
CA VAL A 59 10.20 -19.33 -10.26
C VAL A 59 9.50 -19.59 -8.94
N ASP A 60 10.02 -20.52 -8.14
CA ASP A 60 9.55 -20.72 -6.77
C ASP A 60 10.24 -19.71 -5.85
N VAL A 61 9.43 -18.85 -5.24
CA VAL A 61 9.85 -17.85 -4.26
C VAL A 61 9.32 -18.25 -2.90
N ARG A 62 10.25 -18.39 -1.95
CA ARG A 62 9.97 -18.72 -0.57
C ARG A 62 9.63 -17.45 0.20
N LEU A 63 8.46 -17.44 0.82
CA LEU A 63 8.02 -16.43 1.78
C LEU A 63 8.44 -16.90 3.18
N PRO A 64 9.38 -16.22 3.85
CA PRO A 64 9.79 -16.59 5.19
C PRO A 64 8.64 -16.57 6.20
N GLN A 65 8.83 -17.27 7.32
CA GLN A 65 7.94 -17.13 8.47
C GLN A 65 7.93 -15.67 8.94
N ASN A 66 6.79 -15.21 9.45
CA ASN A 66 6.54 -13.84 9.90
C ASN A 66 6.48 -12.77 8.81
N LEU A 67 6.65 -13.14 7.53
CA LEU A 67 6.45 -12.18 6.44
C LEU A 67 4.98 -11.78 6.37
N VAL A 68 4.75 -10.47 6.30
CA VAL A 68 3.44 -9.87 6.10
C VAL A 68 3.34 -9.37 4.66
N ILE A 69 2.18 -9.57 4.05
CA ILE A 69 1.90 -9.27 2.65
C ILE A 69 1.05 -8.01 2.59
N THR A 70 1.47 -7.06 1.77
CA THR A 70 0.71 -5.84 1.49
C THR A 70 -0.43 -6.15 0.53
N MET A 71 -1.64 -5.85 0.97
CA MET A 71 -2.89 -5.92 0.21
C MET A 71 -3.36 -4.48 -0.09
N PRO A 72 -4.37 -4.28 -0.96
CA PRO A 72 -4.83 -2.93 -1.27
C PRO A 72 -5.34 -2.14 -0.06
N GLY A 73 -6.08 -2.79 0.84
CA GLY A 73 -6.70 -2.15 2.00
C GLY A 73 -5.96 -2.34 3.33
N GLY A 74 -4.76 -2.92 3.33
CA GLY A 74 -4.02 -3.23 4.55
C GLY A 74 -3.10 -4.43 4.42
N TYR A 75 -2.94 -5.18 5.51
CA TYR A 75 -1.99 -6.28 5.59
C TYR A 75 -2.65 -7.64 5.87
N LEU A 76 -2.08 -8.70 5.31
CA LEU A 76 -2.43 -10.08 5.62
C LEU A 76 -1.17 -10.94 5.74
N THR A 77 -1.20 -11.98 6.57
CA THR A 77 -0.19 -13.04 6.53
C THR A 77 -0.50 -14.04 5.43
N ALA A 78 0.51 -14.85 5.05
CA ALA A 78 0.29 -15.93 4.09
C ALA A 78 -0.83 -16.88 4.54
N GLN A 79 -0.94 -17.19 5.85
CA GLN A 79 -1.99 -18.06 6.36
C GLN A 79 -3.40 -17.46 6.19
N GLN A 80 -3.55 -16.16 6.41
CA GLN A 80 -4.86 -15.50 6.33
C GLN A 80 -5.40 -15.50 4.90
N LEU A 81 -4.53 -15.44 3.89
CA LEU A 81 -4.93 -15.56 2.48
C LEU A 81 -5.60 -16.90 2.15
N PHE A 82 -5.37 -17.94 2.95
CA PHE A 82 -5.94 -19.28 2.78
C PHE A 82 -7.30 -19.45 3.51
N LYS A 83 -7.81 -18.39 4.15
CA LYS A 83 -9.19 -18.31 4.67
C LYS A 83 -10.22 -17.96 3.60
N GLY A 84 -9.82 -17.91 2.33
CA GLY A 84 -10.71 -17.62 1.22
C GLY A 84 -11.16 -16.16 1.15
N ARG A 85 -12.25 -15.94 0.41
CA ARG A 85 -12.70 -14.61 -0.02
C ARG A 85 -13.30 -13.75 1.08
N ASP A 86 -13.83 -14.36 2.15
CA ASP A 86 -14.50 -13.66 3.24
C ASP A 86 -13.60 -13.46 4.47
N LEU A 87 -12.36 -13.96 4.43
CA LEU A 87 -11.40 -13.98 5.54
C LEU A 87 -11.93 -14.65 6.83
N ARG A 88 -13.03 -15.40 6.74
CA ARG A 88 -13.72 -16.04 7.85
C ARG A 88 -13.84 -17.55 7.67
N SER A 89 -13.76 -18.02 6.43
CA SER A 89 -13.84 -19.45 6.13
C SER A 89 -12.69 -20.22 6.77
N THR A 90 -12.94 -21.51 7.02
CA THR A 90 -11.90 -22.43 7.48
C THR A 90 -10.77 -22.49 6.46
N ILE A 91 -9.54 -22.59 6.96
CA ILE A 91 -8.34 -22.60 6.13
C ILE A 91 -8.36 -23.81 5.21
N ASN A 92 -8.20 -23.57 3.91
CA ASN A 92 -7.96 -24.63 2.95
C ASN A 92 -6.46 -24.68 2.63
N ALA A 93 -5.70 -25.48 3.38
CA ALA A 93 -4.24 -25.58 3.26
C ALA A 93 -3.70 -25.81 1.84
N ASN A 94 -4.53 -26.40 0.97
CA ASN A 94 -4.16 -26.75 -0.39
C ASN A 94 -4.46 -25.64 -1.40
N ARG A 95 -5.27 -24.64 -1.05
CA ARG A 95 -5.77 -23.63 -2.00
C ARG A 95 -6.02 -22.29 -1.35
N SER A 96 -5.35 -21.27 -1.87
CA SER A 96 -5.62 -19.88 -1.48
C SER A 96 -6.88 -19.32 -2.17
N GLY A 97 -7.20 -19.80 -3.37
CA GLY A 97 -8.17 -19.17 -4.27
C GLY A 97 -7.62 -17.93 -4.99
N LEU A 98 -6.30 -17.71 -4.97
CA LEU A 98 -5.59 -16.62 -5.65
C LEU A 98 -4.71 -17.11 -6.80
N ALA A 99 -4.28 -18.38 -6.74
CA ALA A 99 -3.37 -18.96 -7.71
C ALA A 99 -4.11 -19.52 -8.93
N LEU A 100 -3.44 -19.56 -10.08
CA LEU A 100 -3.93 -20.23 -11.29
C LEU A 100 -4.28 -21.71 -11.04
N GLN A 101 -3.49 -22.40 -10.21
CA GLN A 101 -3.74 -23.80 -9.85
C GLN A 101 -4.93 -24.00 -8.90
N ASP A 102 -5.51 -22.92 -8.35
CA ASP A 102 -6.67 -23.01 -7.46
C ASP A 102 -8.00 -23.14 -8.23
N LEU A 103 -8.02 -22.85 -9.55
CA LEU A 103 -9.21 -22.79 -10.39
C LEU A 103 -9.99 -24.12 -10.44
N ARG A 104 -11.29 -24.09 -10.12
CA ARG A 104 -12.23 -25.21 -10.26
C ARG A 104 -13.24 -24.96 -11.39
N PRO A 105 -13.95 -26.01 -11.87
CA PRO A 105 -15.06 -25.84 -12.82
C PRO A 105 -16.11 -24.81 -12.37
N ALA A 106 -16.43 -24.75 -11.08
CA ALA A 106 -17.34 -23.73 -10.53
C ALA A 106 -16.76 -22.30 -10.62
N ASP A 107 -15.45 -22.14 -10.47
CA ASP A 107 -14.77 -20.85 -10.57
C ASP A 107 -14.67 -20.40 -12.05
N LEU A 108 -14.77 -21.35 -13.00
CA LEU A 108 -14.88 -21.12 -14.44
C LEU A 108 -16.32 -20.89 -14.93
N ALA A 109 -17.34 -21.14 -14.10
CA ALA A 109 -18.74 -21.06 -14.53
C ALA A 109 -19.14 -19.61 -14.86
N CYS A 110 -19.79 -19.39 -16.00
CA CYS A 110 -20.38 -18.11 -16.33
C CYS A 110 -21.73 -17.89 -15.62
N PRO A 111 -22.22 -16.65 -15.54
CA PRO A 111 -23.62 -16.38 -15.24
C PRO A 111 -24.52 -17.14 -16.21
N VAL A 112 -25.65 -17.66 -15.73
CA VAL A 112 -26.60 -18.46 -16.54
C VAL A 112 -27.46 -17.54 -17.40
N THR A 113 -26.84 -16.82 -18.34
CA THR A 113 -27.53 -16.00 -19.34
C THR A 113 -27.26 -16.56 -20.74
N PRO A 114 -28.16 -16.33 -21.73
CA PRO A 114 -27.96 -16.81 -23.10
C PRO A 114 -26.63 -16.35 -23.72
N GLU A 115 -26.13 -15.19 -23.32
CA GLU A 115 -24.86 -14.62 -23.79
C GLU A 115 -23.62 -15.46 -23.41
N PHE A 116 -23.70 -16.21 -22.31
CA PHE A 116 -22.59 -16.99 -21.78
C PHE A 116 -22.81 -18.51 -21.80
N ALA A 117 -23.85 -18.99 -22.48
CA ALA A 117 -24.13 -20.42 -22.61
C ALA A 117 -22.92 -21.18 -23.22
N GLY A 118 -22.43 -22.21 -22.52
CA GLY A 118 -21.28 -23.02 -22.94
C GLY A 118 -19.92 -22.31 -22.87
N ARG A 119 -19.85 -21.07 -22.38
CA ARG A 119 -18.58 -20.33 -22.19
C ARG A 119 -18.01 -20.59 -20.79
N GLN A 120 -16.70 -20.37 -20.66
CA GLN A 120 -16.03 -20.26 -19.37
C GLN A 120 -15.70 -18.79 -19.11
N CYS A 121 -15.97 -18.36 -17.88
CA CYS A 121 -15.77 -16.99 -17.43
C CYS A 121 -14.82 -16.96 -16.24
N PRO A 122 -13.55 -17.38 -16.38
CA PRO A 122 -12.60 -17.31 -15.28
C PRO A 122 -12.47 -15.87 -14.77
N LEU A 123 -12.27 -15.72 -13.46
CA LEU A 123 -11.70 -14.49 -12.94
C LEU A 123 -10.20 -14.47 -13.25
N PRO A 124 -9.61 -13.31 -13.57
CA PRO A 124 -8.17 -13.21 -13.70
C PRO A 124 -7.49 -13.64 -12.38
N PRO A 125 -6.37 -14.37 -12.44
CA PRO A 125 -5.60 -14.71 -11.25
C PRO A 125 -5.09 -13.45 -10.55
N ALA A 126 -4.69 -13.58 -9.29
CA ALA A 126 -4.04 -12.48 -8.59
C ALA A 126 -2.63 -12.25 -9.16
N GLU A 127 -2.21 -10.99 -9.21
CA GLU A 127 -0.85 -10.59 -9.50
C GLU A 127 -0.10 -10.39 -8.18
N VAL A 128 1.18 -10.72 -8.18
CA VAL A 128 2.06 -10.48 -7.06
C VAL A 128 3.32 -9.77 -7.55
N GLU A 129 3.74 -8.80 -6.77
CA GLU A 129 5.06 -8.20 -6.84
C GLU A 129 5.88 -8.71 -5.64
N VAL A 130 7.03 -9.30 -5.93
CA VAL A 130 7.93 -9.85 -4.92
C VAL A 130 9.31 -9.27 -5.10
N MET A 131 9.84 -8.69 -4.02
CA MET A 131 11.22 -8.25 -3.93
C MET A 131 11.96 -9.10 -2.87
N GLY A 132 13.18 -9.52 -3.18
CA GLY A 132 13.92 -10.45 -2.35
C GLY A 132 15.39 -10.59 -2.73
N ASN A 133 16.07 -11.54 -2.08
CA ASN A 133 17.45 -11.91 -2.39
C ASN A 133 17.54 -13.42 -2.67
N ILE A 134 18.46 -13.81 -3.55
CA ILE A 134 18.80 -15.21 -3.83
C ILE A 134 19.88 -15.64 -2.85
N VAL A 135 19.51 -16.44 -1.84
CA VAL A 135 20.41 -16.91 -0.79
C VAL A 135 20.60 -18.41 -0.95
N ASN A 136 21.84 -18.86 -1.15
CA ASN A 136 22.18 -20.27 -1.39
C ASN A 136 21.33 -20.93 -2.50
N GLY A 137 21.05 -20.18 -3.57
CA GLY A 137 20.23 -20.63 -4.69
C GLY A 137 18.71 -20.59 -4.46
N VAL A 138 18.24 -20.14 -3.30
CA VAL A 138 16.82 -20.01 -2.97
C VAL A 138 16.38 -18.56 -3.10
N TYR A 139 15.29 -18.31 -3.83
CA TYR A 139 14.65 -16.99 -3.89
C TYR A 139 13.90 -16.75 -2.57
N LEU A 140 14.44 -15.88 -1.70
CA LEU A 140 13.82 -15.50 -0.42
C LEU A 140 13.21 -14.11 -0.53
N ALA A 141 11.90 -14.00 -0.30
CA ALA A 141 11.20 -12.73 -0.30
C ALA A 141 11.49 -11.93 0.98
N GLY A 142 11.63 -10.60 0.84
CA GLY A 142 11.62 -9.65 1.96
C GLY A 142 10.47 -8.64 1.89
N SER A 143 9.88 -8.44 0.70
CA SER A 143 8.66 -7.66 0.50
C SER A 143 7.76 -8.35 -0.52
N VAL A 144 6.45 -8.40 -0.24
CA VAL A 144 5.44 -8.99 -1.11
C VAL A 144 4.21 -8.09 -1.11
N ARG A 145 3.73 -7.74 -2.31
CA ARG A 145 2.45 -7.04 -2.53
C ARG A 145 1.58 -7.88 -3.45
N ILE A 146 0.33 -8.10 -3.08
CA ILE A 146 -0.65 -8.78 -3.93
C ILE A 146 -1.73 -7.79 -4.37
N SER A 147 -1.98 -7.76 -5.67
CA SER A 147 -3.03 -6.94 -6.30
C SER A 147 -3.65 -7.72 -7.47
N GLN A 148 -4.49 -7.09 -8.28
CA GLN A 148 -4.88 -7.65 -9.58
C GLN A 148 -4.56 -6.64 -10.67
N GLY A 149 -3.28 -6.62 -11.07
CA GLY A 149 -2.70 -5.72 -12.06
C GLY A 149 -2.27 -4.39 -11.45
N ALA A 150 -0.96 -4.20 -11.27
CA ALA A 150 -0.36 -2.97 -10.75
C ALA A 150 -0.74 -1.71 -11.55
N LEU A 151 -1.22 -1.87 -12.79
CA LEU A 151 -1.64 -0.80 -13.70
C LEU A 151 -3.09 -0.94 -14.20
N HIS A 152 -3.95 -1.73 -13.52
CA HIS A 152 -5.36 -1.87 -13.88
C HIS A 152 -6.20 -0.66 -13.44
N LEU A 153 -5.84 0.51 -13.96
CA LEU A 153 -6.56 1.75 -13.80
C LEU A 153 -7.61 1.88 -14.90
N GLY A 154 -8.85 2.16 -14.50
CA GLY A 154 -9.91 2.54 -15.41
C GLY A 154 -10.32 3.99 -15.20
N GLY A 155 -10.89 4.61 -16.23
CA GLY A 155 -11.38 5.98 -16.17
C GLY A 155 -12.61 6.18 -17.03
N GLY A 156 -13.49 7.10 -16.63
CA GLY A 156 -14.65 7.47 -17.42
C GLY A 156 -15.68 8.27 -16.63
N PHE A 157 -16.78 8.61 -17.28
CA PHE A 157 -17.89 9.32 -16.68
C PHE A 157 -18.90 8.36 -16.06
N ILE A 158 -19.38 8.70 -14.86
CA ILE A 158 -20.52 8.02 -14.24
C ILE A 158 -21.75 8.25 -15.11
N ARG A 159 -22.42 7.16 -15.47
CA ARG A 159 -23.60 7.17 -16.33
C ARG A 159 -24.89 6.86 -15.60
N SER A 160 -24.80 6.03 -14.56
CA SER A 160 -25.95 5.68 -13.72
C SER A 160 -25.50 4.97 -12.45
N PHE A 161 -26.39 4.94 -11.48
CA PHE A 161 -26.27 4.17 -10.25
C PHE A 161 -27.31 3.05 -10.21
N GLY A 162 -26.90 1.84 -9.89
CA GLY A 162 -27.78 0.70 -9.69
C GLY A 162 -28.34 0.66 -8.27
N ALA A 163 -29.54 0.08 -8.12
CA ALA A 163 -30.16 -0.13 -6.81
C ALA A 163 -29.34 -1.06 -5.89
N ASP A 164 -28.47 -1.89 -6.46
CA ASP A 164 -27.55 -2.77 -5.74
C ASP A 164 -26.25 -2.07 -5.30
N GLY A 165 -26.12 -0.76 -5.51
CA GLY A 165 -24.90 0.01 -5.24
C GLY A 165 -23.86 -0.06 -6.34
N SER A 166 -24.20 -0.63 -7.51
CA SER A 166 -23.32 -0.60 -8.67
C SER A 166 -23.25 0.80 -9.29
N ILE A 167 -22.11 1.10 -9.92
CA ILE A 167 -21.92 2.29 -10.75
C ILE A 167 -21.65 1.81 -12.18
N VAL A 168 -22.24 2.48 -13.17
CA VAL A 168 -21.89 2.30 -14.58
C VAL A 168 -21.00 3.45 -15.02
N VAL A 169 -19.79 3.15 -15.50
CA VAL A 169 -18.80 4.14 -15.95
C VAL A 169 -18.43 3.92 -17.41
N GLY A 170 -18.38 4.99 -18.21
CA GLY A 170 -18.07 4.89 -19.64
C GLY A 170 -17.83 6.25 -20.29
N SER A 171 -18.24 6.39 -21.56
CA SER A 171 -18.24 7.69 -22.24
C SER A 171 -19.16 8.71 -21.54
N GLU A 172 -18.93 9.98 -21.85
CA GLU A 172 -19.72 11.09 -21.30
C GLU A 172 -21.23 10.86 -21.54
N PRO A 173 -22.10 11.08 -20.54
CA PRO A 173 -23.54 10.97 -20.71
C PRO A 173 -24.05 11.79 -21.91
N GLY A 174 -24.95 11.20 -22.70
CA GLY A 174 -25.43 11.81 -23.94
C GLY A 174 -24.51 11.61 -25.15
N THR A 175 -23.33 11.00 -24.98
CA THR A 175 -22.40 10.68 -26.07
C THR A 175 -22.13 9.17 -26.16
N GLY A 176 -21.97 8.66 -27.39
CA GLY A 176 -21.60 7.26 -27.65
C GLY A 176 -22.72 6.23 -27.39
N ASN A 177 -22.37 4.94 -27.52
CA ASN A 177 -23.26 3.81 -27.22
C ASN A 177 -22.98 3.28 -25.80
N ASN A 178 -24.05 3.06 -25.02
CA ASN A 178 -24.03 2.50 -23.68
C ASN A 178 -23.35 1.12 -23.57
N ALA A 179 -23.24 0.39 -24.68
CA ALA A 179 -22.74 -0.97 -24.74
C ALA A 179 -21.27 -1.14 -24.25
N ALA A 180 -20.47 -0.08 -24.23
CA ALA A 180 -19.06 -0.11 -23.81
C ALA A 180 -18.84 0.53 -22.43
N SER A 181 -19.69 0.22 -21.45
CA SER A 181 -19.56 0.74 -20.08
C SER A 181 -19.04 -0.35 -19.12
N ALA A 182 -18.19 0.03 -18.18
CA ALA A 182 -17.78 -0.82 -17.08
C ALA A 182 -18.80 -0.76 -15.93
N ARG A 183 -19.16 -1.92 -15.38
CA ARG A 183 -19.92 -2.00 -14.13
C ARG A 183 -18.95 -2.09 -12.96
N LEU A 184 -19.14 -1.26 -11.95
CA LEU A 184 -18.27 -1.16 -10.78
C LEU A 184 -19.08 -1.38 -9.49
N LYS A 185 -18.46 -1.93 -8.46
CA LYS A 185 -19.01 -2.01 -7.09
C LYS A 185 -17.91 -1.74 -6.08
N LEU A 186 -18.16 -0.90 -5.08
CA LEU A 186 -17.19 -0.70 -3.99
C LEU A 186 -17.04 -1.98 -3.18
N ASN A 187 -15.82 -2.45 -2.97
CA ASN A 187 -15.51 -3.54 -2.05
C ASN A 187 -15.45 -3.00 -0.62
N ASP A 188 -16.62 -2.55 -0.15
CA ASP A 188 -16.83 -1.86 1.11
C ASP A 188 -17.71 -2.72 2.03
N PRO A 189 -17.14 -3.68 2.75
CA PRO A 189 -17.88 -4.56 3.66
C PRO A 189 -18.46 -3.83 4.88
N GLU A 190 -18.08 -2.58 5.10
CA GLU A 190 -18.57 -1.74 6.21
C GLU A 190 -19.61 -0.72 5.73
N GLY A 191 -19.67 -0.45 4.42
CA GLY A 191 -20.62 0.49 3.84
C GLY A 191 -20.33 1.94 4.24
N ILE A 192 -19.06 2.32 4.38
CA ILE A 192 -18.61 3.69 4.69
C ILE A 192 -19.02 4.64 3.55
N TYR A 193 -18.69 4.27 2.31
CA TYR A 193 -18.83 5.14 1.14
C TYR A 193 -20.06 4.84 0.29
N GLY A 194 -20.87 3.85 0.69
CA GLY A 194 -22.08 3.48 -0.03
C GLY A 194 -22.80 2.31 0.62
N ARG A 195 -23.52 1.53 -0.18
CA ARG A 195 -24.17 0.31 0.31
C ARG A 195 -23.11 -0.71 0.72
N THR A 196 -23.35 -1.41 1.81
CA THR A 196 -22.51 -2.52 2.29
C THR A 196 -22.41 -3.62 1.22
N GLN A 197 -21.20 -4.07 0.93
CA GLN A 197 -20.94 -5.17 -0.01
C GLN A 197 -20.07 -6.25 0.63
N THR A 198 -20.59 -7.45 0.78
CA THR A 198 -19.90 -8.56 1.48
C THR A 198 -19.60 -9.77 0.62
N THR A 199 -20.08 -9.81 -0.63
CA THR A 199 -19.92 -10.93 -1.56
C THR A 199 -18.62 -10.87 -2.37
N GLN A 200 -18.02 -9.68 -2.46
CA GLN A 200 -16.73 -9.44 -3.09
C GLN A 200 -15.59 -10.07 -2.26
N ASP A 201 -14.42 -10.24 -2.88
CA ASP A 201 -13.25 -10.80 -2.19
C ASP A 201 -12.65 -9.78 -1.22
N GLN A 202 -12.89 -9.98 0.07
CA GLN A 202 -12.54 -9.06 1.15
C GLN A 202 -11.03 -8.92 1.35
N ARG A 203 -10.21 -9.81 0.77
CA ARG A 203 -8.74 -9.65 0.71
C ARG A 203 -8.33 -8.41 -0.10
N PHE A 204 -9.21 -7.95 -0.98
CA PHE A 204 -9.03 -6.75 -1.80
C PHE A 204 -10.07 -5.69 -1.44
N ALA A 205 -10.54 -5.65 -0.19
CA ALA A 205 -11.41 -4.59 0.30
C ALA A 205 -10.66 -3.26 0.32
N LEU A 206 -11.43 -2.17 0.27
CA LEU A 206 -10.88 -0.83 0.50
C LEU A 206 -10.34 -0.71 1.94
N ASP A 207 -9.44 0.24 2.17
CA ASP A 207 -8.95 0.55 3.51
C ASP A 207 -10.02 1.34 4.29
N PRO A 208 -10.58 0.79 5.38
CA PRO A 208 -11.61 1.48 6.15
C PRO A 208 -11.05 2.58 7.07
N GLY A 209 -9.73 2.64 7.33
CA GLY A 209 -9.10 3.66 8.17
C GLY A 209 -8.65 4.91 7.40
N ASN A 210 -8.59 4.82 6.08
CA ASN A 210 -8.26 5.93 5.18
C ASN A 210 -9.45 6.27 4.29
N SER A 211 -9.31 7.31 3.45
CA SER A 211 -10.30 7.69 2.44
C SER A 211 -9.90 7.26 1.02
N PRO A 212 -9.95 5.97 0.66
CA PRO A 212 -9.60 5.50 -0.69
C PRO A 212 -10.68 5.82 -1.75
N VAL A 213 -11.84 6.33 -1.32
CA VAL A 213 -12.91 6.83 -2.18
C VAL A 213 -13.00 8.33 -1.95
N HIS A 214 -12.35 9.12 -2.81
CA HIS A 214 -12.16 10.55 -2.57
C HIS A 214 -12.22 11.38 -3.86
N ALA A 215 -12.43 12.68 -3.70
CA ALA A 215 -12.17 13.67 -4.73
C ALA A 215 -10.65 13.84 -4.91
N ARG A 216 -10.20 14.39 -6.04
CA ARG A 216 -8.78 14.65 -6.33
C ARG A 216 -8.03 15.49 -5.27
N THR A 217 -8.75 16.18 -4.40
CA THR A 217 -8.21 16.95 -3.27
C THR A 217 -8.03 16.13 -1.98
N GLY A 218 -8.54 14.90 -1.95
CA GLY A 218 -8.59 14.03 -0.75
C GLY A 218 -9.91 14.10 0.02
N PHE A 219 -10.87 14.94 -0.38
CA PHE A 219 -12.18 15.02 0.29
C PHE A 219 -12.99 13.73 0.06
N PRO A 220 -13.52 13.06 1.10
CA PRO A 220 -14.28 11.83 0.93
C PRO A 220 -15.51 11.99 0.02
N VAL A 221 -15.71 11.04 -0.89
CA VAL A 221 -16.91 11.00 -1.74
C VAL A 221 -17.67 9.69 -1.55
N CYS A 222 -18.94 9.67 -1.90
CA CYS A 222 -19.81 8.55 -1.63
C CYS A 222 -20.77 8.25 -2.79
N ILE A 223 -21.21 7.00 -2.85
CA ILE A 223 -22.31 6.54 -3.69
C ILE A 223 -23.60 6.70 -2.89
N PRO A 224 -24.58 7.50 -3.37
CA PRO A 224 -25.86 7.66 -2.70
C PRO A 224 -26.57 6.31 -2.53
N ARG A 225 -27.01 5.98 -1.31
CA ARG A 225 -27.78 4.74 -1.03
C ARG A 225 -29.25 4.87 -1.42
N GLY A 226 -29.72 6.10 -1.56
CA GLY A 226 -31.08 6.47 -1.98
C GLY A 226 -31.26 8.00 -2.08
N PRO A 227 -32.48 8.49 -2.37
CA PRO A 227 -32.76 9.92 -2.55
C PRO A 227 -32.54 10.79 -1.31
N SER A 228 -32.56 10.19 -0.11
CA SER A 228 -32.36 10.88 1.17
C SER A 228 -31.37 10.08 1.99
N ASP A 229 -30.09 10.22 1.66
CA ASP A 229 -28.99 9.56 2.37
C ASP A 229 -28.33 10.54 3.35
N ALA A 230 -28.59 10.37 4.65
CA ALA A 230 -28.01 11.21 5.70
C ALA A 230 -26.48 11.10 5.76
N LEU A 231 -25.92 9.98 5.28
CA LEU A 231 -24.50 9.66 5.29
C LEU A 231 -23.81 10.02 3.96
N CYS A 232 -24.60 10.44 2.97
CA CYS A 232 -24.14 10.90 1.67
C CYS A 232 -25.02 12.08 1.21
N PRO A 233 -25.05 13.19 1.97
CA PRO A 233 -26.06 14.22 1.82
C PRO A 233 -25.92 14.96 0.49
N SER A 234 -27.02 15.11 -0.24
CA SER A 234 -27.08 15.86 -1.51
C SER A 234 -26.57 17.30 -1.39
N GLY A 235 -26.74 17.91 -0.21
CA GLY A 235 -26.27 19.25 0.13
C GLY A 235 -24.74 19.40 0.22
N ASN A 236 -23.98 18.30 0.26
CA ASN A 236 -22.51 18.35 0.19
C ASN A 236 -21.97 18.54 -1.24
N ARG A 237 -22.84 18.88 -2.19
CA ARG A 237 -22.51 19.22 -3.56
C ARG A 237 -23.39 20.40 -4.01
N PRO A 238 -22.86 21.37 -4.77
CA PRO A 238 -23.66 22.46 -5.33
C PRO A 238 -24.85 21.94 -6.16
N SER A 239 -25.95 22.67 -6.21
CA SER A 239 -27.11 22.30 -7.04
C SER A 239 -26.78 22.36 -8.53
N ASP A 240 -25.99 23.34 -8.94
CA ASP A 240 -25.46 23.45 -10.29
C ASP A 240 -24.38 22.38 -10.54
N ALA A 241 -24.68 21.44 -11.44
CA ALA A 241 -23.80 20.32 -11.79
C ALA A 241 -22.51 20.76 -12.51
N ALA A 242 -22.47 21.97 -13.08
CA ALA A 242 -21.28 22.54 -13.70
C ALA A 242 -20.21 22.93 -12.65
N VAL A 243 -20.61 23.14 -11.39
CA VAL A 243 -19.67 23.48 -10.32
C VAL A 243 -18.98 22.21 -9.79
N LYS A 244 -17.77 21.96 -10.31
CA LYS A 244 -16.92 20.83 -9.90
C LYS A 244 -15.84 21.22 -8.88
N ARG A 245 -15.65 22.52 -8.64
CA ARG A 245 -14.68 23.06 -7.66
C ARG A 245 -15.37 24.00 -6.69
N PHE A 246 -15.30 23.70 -5.39
CA PHE A 246 -15.95 24.48 -4.33
C PHE A 246 -15.33 24.16 -2.97
N THR A 247 -15.57 25.02 -1.98
CA THR A 247 -15.21 24.79 -0.58
C THR A 247 -16.45 24.33 0.18
N CYS A 248 -16.39 23.15 0.77
CA CYS A 248 -17.39 22.66 1.71
C CYS A 248 -17.17 23.36 3.06
N GLY A 249 -17.91 24.44 3.29
CA GLY A 249 -17.78 25.28 4.48
C GLY A 249 -18.03 26.76 4.18
N GLU A 250 -17.88 27.59 5.20
CA GLU A 250 -18.22 29.02 5.15
C GLU A 250 -17.14 29.90 4.52
N ILE A 251 -15.87 29.50 4.60
CA ILE A 251 -14.74 30.34 4.20
C ILE A 251 -14.20 29.80 2.87
N PRO A 252 -14.23 30.57 1.77
CA PRO A 252 -13.74 30.11 0.48
C PRO A 252 -12.22 29.94 0.49
N VAL A 253 -11.72 28.90 -0.18
CA VAL A 253 -10.28 28.77 -0.46
C VAL A 253 -9.93 29.62 -1.67
N GLN A 254 -8.94 30.49 -1.54
CA GLN A 254 -8.43 31.32 -2.64
C GLN A 254 -6.95 31.02 -2.91
N SER A 255 -6.54 31.06 -4.18
CA SER A 255 -5.12 31.13 -4.53
C SER A 255 -4.59 32.53 -4.28
N GLY A 256 -3.30 32.66 -3.97
CA GLY A 256 -2.62 33.96 -3.85
C GLY A 256 -2.61 34.77 -5.16
N THR A 257 -3.05 34.19 -6.28
CA THR A 257 -3.12 34.84 -7.60
C THR A 257 -4.52 35.31 -7.99
N GLY A 258 -5.55 35.06 -7.16
CA GLY A 258 -6.94 35.48 -7.38
C GLY A 258 -7.67 34.82 -8.57
N ARG A 259 -6.96 34.11 -9.45
CA ARG A 259 -7.51 33.48 -10.67
C ARG A 259 -7.99 32.04 -10.46
N ILE A 260 -7.56 31.43 -9.36
CA ILE A 260 -7.88 30.04 -9.01
C ILE A 260 -8.43 30.08 -7.59
N GLY A 261 -9.64 29.59 -7.39
CA GLY A 261 -10.31 29.59 -6.09
C GLY A 261 -11.47 28.61 -6.08
N ALA A 262 -12.02 28.40 -4.89
CA ALA A 262 -13.14 27.52 -4.63
C ALA A 262 -14.19 28.31 -3.84
N VAL A 263 -15.35 28.53 -4.46
CA VAL A 263 -16.45 29.28 -3.83
C VAL A 263 -17.00 28.48 -2.66
N ALA A 264 -17.33 29.16 -1.56
CA ALA A 264 -17.94 28.56 -0.40
C ALA A 264 -19.34 28.00 -0.72
N LEU A 265 -19.57 26.74 -0.34
CA LEU A 265 -20.88 26.11 -0.33
C LEU A 265 -21.43 26.15 1.10
N LEU A 266 -22.25 27.18 1.36
CA LEU A 266 -22.87 27.38 2.67
C LEU A 266 -23.79 26.22 3.02
N GLY A 267 -23.73 25.77 4.28
CA GLY A 267 -24.51 24.63 4.77
C GLY A 267 -23.96 23.24 4.40
N CYS A 268 -22.86 23.18 3.62
CA CYS A 268 -22.12 21.94 3.42
C CYS A 268 -21.57 21.41 4.75
N LYS A 269 -21.65 20.10 4.96
CA LYS A 269 -21.20 19.43 6.18
C LYS A 269 -19.85 18.73 5.92
N PRO A 270 -18.70 19.35 6.21
CA PRO A 270 -17.39 18.83 5.83
C PRO A 270 -17.00 17.51 6.49
N HIS A 271 -17.64 17.11 7.59
CA HIS A 271 -17.43 15.80 8.24
C HIS A 271 -18.12 14.64 7.51
N LEU A 272 -19.00 14.92 6.54
CA LEU A 272 -19.71 13.94 5.73
C LEU A 272 -19.16 13.91 4.29
N PRO A 273 -19.20 12.75 3.61
CA PRO A 273 -18.72 12.64 2.25
C PRO A 273 -19.65 13.39 1.28
N ALA A 274 -19.12 13.73 0.11
CA ALA A 274 -19.89 14.36 -0.96
C ALA A 274 -20.42 13.33 -1.96
N PRO A 275 -21.70 13.39 -2.36
CA PRO A 275 -22.26 12.42 -3.29
C PRO A 275 -21.67 12.56 -4.70
N LEU A 276 -21.26 11.42 -5.26
CA LEU A 276 -21.02 11.29 -6.69
C LEU A 276 -22.34 11.42 -7.46
N ARG A 277 -22.26 11.95 -8.67
CA ARG A 277 -23.42 12.16 -9.55
C ARG A 277 -23.11 11.68 -10.97
N GLU A 278 -24.17 11.46 -11.75
CA GLU A 278 -24.02 11.24 -13.19
C GLU A 278 -23.27 12.41 -13.84
N GLY A 279 -22.37 12.11 -14.77
CA GLY A 279 -21.48 13.07 -15.41
C GLY A 279 -20.24 13.44 -14.59
N ASP A 280 -20.05 12.92 -13.39
CA ASP A 280 -18.74 13.03 -12.72
C ASP A 280 -17.75 12.06 -13.39
N PHE A 281 -16.55 12.56 -13.71
CA PHE A 281 -15.46 11.71 -14.20
C PHE A 281 -14.74 11.09 -13.00
N VAL A 282 -14.46 9.79 -13.09
CA VAL A 282 -13.78 9.03 -12.04
C VAL A 282 -12.64 8.21 -12.64
N ASN A 283 -11.52 8.16 -11.92
CA ASN A 283 -10.50 7.14 -12.04
C ASN A 283 -10.78 6.07 -10.99
N TYR A 284 -10.61 4.80 -11.32
CA TYR A 284 -10.90 3.70 -10.40
C TYR A 284 -9.89 2.58 -10.51
N VAL A 285 -9.70 1.88 -9.41
CA VAL A 285 -8.85 0.71 -9.30
C VAL A 285 -9.55 -0.38 -8.51
N GLY A 286 -9.42 -1.62 -8.98
CA GLY A 286 -10.14 -2.73 -8.40
C GLY A 286 -9.82 -4.06 -9.05
N ARG A 287 -10.46 -5.09 -8.52
CA ARG A 287 -10.36 -6.45 -9.01
C ARG A 287 -11.55 -6.78 -9.91
N LEU A 288 -11.34 -7.38 -11.07
CA LEU A 288 -12.42 -8.00 -11.83
C LEU A 288 -13.05 -9.14 -11.03
N ASP A 289 -14.36 -9.09 -10.92
CA ASP A 289 -15.21 -10.06 -10.24
C ASP A 289 -16.46 -10.33 -11.09
N LYS A 290 -17.31 -11.27 -10.66
CA LYS A 290 -18.54 -11.60 -11.40
C LYS A 290 -19.70 -11.94 -10.47
N ASP A 291 -20.90 -11.58 -10.91
CA ASP A 291 -22.18 -11.91 -10.26
C ASP A 291 -23.20 -12.39 -11.32
N ALA A 292 -24.46 -12.51 -10.94
CA ALA A 292 -25.53 -12.95 -11.85
C ALA A 292 -25.75 -12.00 -13.05
N GLN A 293 -25.31 -10.74 -12.96
CA GLN A 293 -25.44 -9.71 -13.98
C GLN A 293 -24.20 -9.62 -14.88
N GLY A 294 -23.18 -10.47 -14.70
CA GLY A 294 -21.96 -10.45 -15.52
C GLY A 294 -20.72 -10.02 -14.73
N TYR A 295 -19.69 -9.61 -15.46
CA TYR A 295 -18.46 -9.08 -14.87
C TYR A 295 -18.66 -7.67 -14.31
N PHE A 296 -17.95 -7.37 -13.23
CA PHE A 296 -17.84 -6.04 -12.67
C PHE A 296 -16.46 -5.84 -12.04
N VAL A 297 -16.06 -4.59 -11.83
CA VAL A 297 -14.84 -4.27 -11.08
C VAL A 297 -15.20 -4.02 -9.62
N SER A 298 -14.69 -4.88 -8.76
CA SER A 298 -14.70 -4.79 -7.30
C SER A 298 -13.64 -3.78 -6.84
N LEU A 299 -14.06 -2.54 -6.60
CA LEU A 299 -13.18 -1.40 -6.34
C LEU A 299 -12.60 -1.42 -4.93
N HIS A 300 -11.30 -1.17 -4.82
CA HIS A 300 -10.66 -0.80 -3.54
C HIS A 300 -10.19 0.66 -3.50
N GLY A 301 -10.28 1.37 -4.63
CA GLY A 301 -10.01 2.80 -4.71
C GLY A 301 -10.78 3.47 -5.84
N LEU A 302 -11.18 4.72 -5.61
CA LEU A 302 -11.86 5.58 -6.58
C LEU A 302 -11.48 7.03 -6.33
N GLU A 303 -11.02 7.70 -7.37
CA GLU A 303 -10.75 9.13 -7.38
C GLU A 303 -11.76 9.82 -8.30
N ALA A 304 -12.48 10.80 -7.78
CA ALA A 304 -13.34 11.67 -8.58
C ALA A 304 -12.59 12.94 -8.99
N GLU A 305 -12.71 13.34 -10.26
CA GLU A 305 -12.18 14.60 -10.80
C GLU A 305 -13.01 15.80 -10.32
N LEU A 306 -13.04 15.98 -8.99
CA LEU A 306 -13.72 17.04 -8.26
C LEU A 306 -12.68 17.79 -7.41
N GLY A 307 -12.82 19.11 -7.35
CA GLY A 307 -11.99 19.98 -6.51
C GLY A 307 -12.76 20.40 -5.26
N ILE A 308 -12.90 19.51 -4.28
CA ILE A 308 -13.65 19.81 -3.05
C ILE A 308 -12.66 20.19 -1.94
N TYR A 309 -12.75 21.41 -1.45
CA TYR A 309 -11.89 21.93 -0.39
C TYR A 309 -12.68 22.06 0.92
N THR A 310 -11.99 22.25 2.04
CA THR A 310 -12.58 22.61 3.34
C THR A 310 -12.22 24.04 3.69
N SER A 311 -12.98 24.67 4.59
CA SER A 311 -12.70 26.04 5.02
C SER A 311 -11.27 26.15 5.58
N PRO A 312 -10.47 27.15 5.15
CA PRO A 312 -9.12 27.36 5.68
C PRO A 312 -9.08 27.48 7.21
N GLY A 313 -8.26 26.68 7.87
CA GLY A 313 -8.05 26.70 9.31
C GLY A 313 -9.21 26.13 10.14
N VAL A 314 -10.18 25.47 9.51
CA VAL A 314 -11.38 24.93 10.18
C VAL A 314 -11.41 23.41 10.08
N GLU A 315 -11.73 22.73 11.17
CA GLU A 315 -11.94 21.28 11.17
C GLU A 315 -13.35 20.86 10.67
N PRO A 316 -13.47 19.67 10.06
CA PRO A 316 -12.38 18.82 9.59
C PRO A 316 -11.78 19.32 8.27
N ALA A 317 -10.54 18.92 8.02
CA ALA A 317 -9.93 18.88 6.69
C ALA A 317 -9.39 17.47 6.40
N TYR A 318 -9.02 17.20 5.16
CA TYR A 318 -8.53 15.89 4.72
C TYR A 318 -7.19 16.03 4.01
N VAL A 319 -6.39 14.97 4.11
CA VAL A 319 -5.10 14.82 3.45
C VAL A 319 -5.06 13.44 2.84
N PHE A 320 -4.36 13.27 1.72
CA PHE A 320 -4.10 11.94 1.16
C PHE A 320 -2.70 11.85 0.55
N ILE A 321 -2.20 10.63 0.47
CA ILE A 321 -0.91 10.31 -0.15
C ILE A 321 -1.17 9.74 -1.55
N GLU A 322 -0.67 10.43 -2.57
CA GLU A 322 -0.70 9.98 -3.97
C GLU A 322 0.42 8.96 -4.22
N GLU A 323 1.60 9.21 -3.66
CA GLU A 323 2.79 8.41 -3.90
C GLU A 323 3.76 8.52 -2.73
N ALA A 324 4.32 7.38 -2.31
CA ALA A 324 5.40 7.31 -1.33
C ALA A 324 6.45 6.27 -1.77
N LEU A 325 7.67 6.72 -2.03
CA LEU A 325 8.81 5.90 -2.42
C LEU A 325 9.95 6.07 -1.44
N GLU A 326 10.62 4.98 -1.09
CA GLU A 326 11.77 5.01 -0.19
C GLU A 326 12.94 4.19 -0.74
N GLY A 327 14.14 4.75 -0.68
CA GLY A 327 15.38 4.07 -0.99
C GLY A 327 15.82 3.17 0.17
N THR A 328 16.35 2.00 -0.18
CA THR A 328 16.67 0.96 0.81
C THR A 328 17.97 1.17 1.58
N VAL A 329 18.65 2.30 1.35
CA VAL A 329 19.98 2.63 1.89
C VAL A 329 21.03 1.62 1.41
N GLY A 330 21.83 2.03 0.44
CA GLY A 330 22.74 1.14 -0.29
C GLY A 330 24.22 1.48 -0.11
N GLU A 331 24.71 1.69 1.12
CA GLU A 331 26.15 1.93 1.32
C GLU A 331 26.96 0.81 0.64
N ARG A 332 28.03 1.19 -0.08
CA ARG A 332 28.81 0.25 -0.89
C ARG A 332 29.30 -0.91 -0.03
N TYR A 333 29.10 -2.15 -0.50
CA TYR A 333 29.87 -3.28 0.03
C TYR A 333 31.33 -3.06 -0.39
N ALA A 334 32.28 -3.39 0.49
CA ALA A 334 33.70 -3.12 0.26
C ALA A 334 34.19 -3.62 -1.12
N ASP A 335 33.62 -4.74 -1.58
CA ASP A 335 33.99 -5.39 -2.83
C ASP A 335 32.91 -5.30 -3.93
N LEU A 336 31.91 -4.41 -3.76
CA LEU A 336 30.78 -4.30 -4.68
C LEU A 336 30.59 -2.86 -5.18
N PRO A 337 30.85 -2.61 -6.48
CA PRO A 337 30.61 -1.29 -7.06
C PRO A 337 29.10 -1.08 -7.23
N GLN A 338 28.50 -0.25 -6.37
CA GLN A 338 27.08 0.08 -6.41
C GLN A 338 26.78 1.56 -6.13
N GLU A 339 25.61 1.99 -6.57
CA GLU A 339 24.97 3.25 -6.18
C GLU A 339 24.37 3.10 -4.78
N GLU A 340 24.41 4.18 -4.02
CA GLU A 340 23.65 4.32 -2.79
C GLU A 340 22.26 4.92 -3.09
N THR A 341 21.20 4.22 -2.70
CA THR A 341 19.82 4.69 -2.85
C THR A 341 19.21 5.09 -1.50
N SER A 342 19.55 6.29 -1.03
CA SER A 342 19.01 6.89 0.22
C SER A 342 18.04 8.04 -0.09
N ARG A 343 17.03 7.78 -0.93
CA ARG A 343 16.07 8.80 -1.41
C ARG A 343 14.69 8.59 -0.79
N PHE A 344 13.94 9.66 -0.57
CA PHE A 344 12.51 9.57 -0.22
C PHE A 344 11.72 10.55 -1.06
N LYS A 345 10.61 10.08 -1.62
CA LYS A 345 9.69 10.90 -2.40
C LYS A 345 8.30 10.72 -1.84
N LEU A 346 7.65 11.84 -1.57
CA LEU A 346 6.26 11.88 -1.13
C LEU A 346 5.50 12.92 -1.94
N ILE A 347 4.34 12.53 -2.42
CA ILE A 347 3.37 13.42 -3.07
C ILE A 347 2.00 13.20 -2.43
N GLY A 348 1.28 14.30 -2.20
CA GLY A 348 -0.09 14.22 -1.73
C GLY A 348 -0.85 15.53 -1.93
N PHE A 349 -2.09 15.56 -1.46
CA PHE A 349 -2.93 16.76 -1.42
C PHE A 349 -3.62 16.92 -0.07
N THR A 350 -4.03 18.15 0.21
CA THR A 350 -4.93 18.51 1.31
C THR A 350 -6.12 19.31 0.80
N THR A 351 -7.26 19.16 1.46
CA THR A 351 -8.46 20.00 1.24
C THR A 351 -8.34 21.38 1.88
N ASP A 352 -7.37 21.58 2.77
CA ASP A 352 -7.04 22.85 3.40
C ASP A 352 -5.57 23.23 3.14
N PRO A 353 -5.29 24.06 2.12
CA PRO A 353 -3.94 24.48 1.77
C PRO A 353 -3.34 25.51 2.73
N SER A 354 -4.09 26.00 3.72
CA SER A 354 -3.58 26.97 4.71
C SER A 354 -2.82 26.29 5.86
N ARG A 355 -2.98 24.98 6.02
CA ARG A 355 -2.38 24.19 7.10
C ARG A 355 -1.12 23.48 6.65
N SER A 356 -0.14 23.39 7.54
CA SER A 356 1.07 22.61 7.30
C SER A 356 0.80 21.11 7.37
N VAL A 357 1.57 20.31 6.64
CA VAL A 357 1.53 18.85 6.67
C VAL A 357 2.78 18.34 7.39
N THR A 358 2.61 17.64 8.49
CA THR A 358 3.67 16.85 9.12
C THR A 358 3.74 15.49 8.42
N VAL A 359 4.95 15.03 8.12
CA VAL A 359 5.22 13.70 7.58
C VAL A 359 5.96 12.90 8.65
N ASP A 360 5.47 11.71 8.93
CA ASP A 360 6.10 10.74 9.81
C ASP A 360 6.34 9.44 9.05
N ILE A 361 7.52 8.84 9.25
CA ILE A 361 7.81 7.48 8.77
C ILE A 361 7.96 6.55 9.97
N PHE A 362 7.39 5.36 9.89
CA PHE A 362 7.32 4.47 11.04
C PHE A 362 7.16 3.01 10.62
N ASP A 363 7.47 2.14 11.57
CA ASP A 363 7.11 0.73 11.53
C ASP A 363 5.89 0.55 12.44
N ASP A 364 4.95 -0.35 12.12
CA ASP A 364 3.70 -0.57 12.87
C ASP A 364 3.90 -1.08 14.32
N ASP A 365 5.09 -0.92 14.88
CA ASP A 365 5.56 -1.47 16.13
C ASP A 365 4.70 -0.99 17.32
N ILE A 366 3.95 -1.89 17.95
CA ILE A 366 3.65 -1.80 19.38
C ILE A 366 4.54 -2.85 20.02
N ASP A 367 5.66 -2.41 20.61
CA ASP A 367 6.55 -3.30 21.34
C ASP A 367 5.78 -3.86 22.56
N SER A 368 5.39 -5.13 22.48
CA SER A 368 4.56 -5.79 23.50
C SER A 368 5.36 -6.32 24.68
N SER A 369 6.67 -6.07 24.75
CA SER A 369 7.52 -6.49 25.85
C SER A 369 8.32 -5.33 26.46
N ALA A 370 7.82 -4.88 27.61
CA ALA A 370 8.39 -3.87 28.52
C ALA A 370 8.16 -2.40 28.15
N LEU A 371 7.43 -1.72 29.06
CA LEU A 371 7.35 -0.26 29.13
C LEU A 371 8.77 0.37 29.21
N PRO A 372 8.98 1.58 28.67
CA PRO A 372 7.93 2.52 28.31
C PRO A 372 7.28 2.18 26.96
N PRO A 373 5.99 2.52 26.80
CA PRO A 373 5.19 2.18 25.65
C PRO A 373 5.55 3.16 24.55
N THR A 374 6.65 2.90 23.87
CA THR A 374 6.92 3.59 22.63
C THR A 374 7.11 2.51 21.60
N ALA A 375 6.05 2.28 20.82
CA ALA A 375 6.21 2.17 19.38
C ALA A 375 7.45 2.96 18.98
N ALA A 376 8.41 2.40 18.25
CA ALA A 376 9.55 3.20 17.80
C ALA A 376 8.95 4.49 17.20
N PRO A 377 9.08 5.65 17.88
CA PRO A 377 8.06 6.68 17.76
C PRO A 377 8.05 7.13 16.31
N ALA A 378 6.85 7.30 15.76
CA ALA A 378 6.66 7.89 14.45
C ALA A 378 7.65 9.05 14.32
N ARG A 379 8.66 8.87 13.47
CA ARG A 379 9.76 9.82 13.43
C ARG A 379 9.32 10.92 12.50
N LEU A 380 9.18 12.12 13.07
CA LEU A 380 8.98 13.34 12.29
C LEU A 380 10.07 13.39 11.22
N ALA A 381 9.62 13.13 10.00
CA ALA A 381 10.44 13.13 8.82
C ALA A 381 10.62 14.57 8.36
N THR A 382 9.52 15.31 8.27
CA THR A 382 9.53 16.72 7.87
C THR A 382 8.22 17.43 8.20
N ARG A 383 8.20 18.74 7.94
CA ARG A 383 6.99 19.54 7.81
C ARG A 383 6.96 20.23 6.45
N LEU A 384 5.84 20.10 5.75
CA LEU A 384 5.60 20.61 4.41
C LEU A 384 4.54 21.72 4.43
N VAL A 385 4.66 22.62 3.46
CA VAL A 385 3.67 23.65 3.18
C VAL A 385 2.98 23.29 1.85
N PRO A 386 1.65 23.09 1.83
CA PRO A 386 0.91 22.89 0.60
C PRO A 386 1.01 24.08 -0.36
N THR A 387 0.92 23.80 -1.66
CA THR A 387 0.90 24.86 -2.67
C THR A 387 -0.43 25.60 -2.70
N THR A 388 -0.37 26.92 -2.81
CA THR A 388 -1.51 27.80 -3.08
C THR A 388 -1.61 28.21 -4.56
N GLY A 389 -0.80 27.58 -5.42
CA GLY A 389 -0.76 27.81 -6.86
C GLY A 389 -1.82 27.02 -7.65
N ALA A 390 -1.51 26.70 -8.92
CA ALA A 390 -2.48 26.08 -9.83
C ALA A 390 -2.97 24.69 -9.41
N GLN A 391 -2.13 23.93 -8.68
CA GLN A 391 -2.49 22.66 -8.08
C GLN A 391 -2.80 22.83 -6.58
N LEU A 392 -3.70 23.76 -6.27
CA LEU A 392 -4.11 24.15 -4.92
C LEU A 392 -4.28 22.94 -3.99
N GLY A 393 -3.53 22.91 -2.88
CA GLY A 393 -3.52 21.83 -1.90
C GLY A 393 -2.45 20.76 -2.10
N ARG A 394 -1.78 20.69 -3.26
CA ARG A 394 -0.71 19.71 -3.50
C ARG A 394 0.52 20.01 -2.64
N PHE A 395 1.12 18.99 -2.06
CA PHE A 395 2.43 19.06 -1.43
C PHE A 395 3.34 17.99 -2.02
N LYS A 396 4.63 18.30 -2.08
CA LYS A 396 5.65 17.41 -2.63
C LYS A 396 6.93 17.54 -1.82
N MET A 397 7.54 16.39 -1.60
CA MET A 397 8.84 16.24 -0.99
C MET A 397 9.69 15.30 -1.83
N ILE A 398 10.93 15.71 -2.08
CA ILE A 398 11.99 14.82 -2.52
C ILE A 398 13.19 15.12 -1.63
N TRP A 399 13.64 14.15 -0.84
CA TRP A 399 14.94 14.27 -0.17
C TRP A 399 16.05 13.88 -1.12
N SER A 400 17.16 14.61 -1.00
CA SER A 400 18.35 14.26 -1.76
C SER A 400 19.03 13.05 -1.12
N ALA A 401 19.73 12.26 -1.94
CA ALA A 401 20.53 11.17 -1.41
C ALA A 401 21.55 11.74 -0.42
N LYS A 402 21.82 11.02 0.68
CA LYS A 402 22.82 11.33 1.73
C LYS A 402 22.44 12.36 2.79
N GLU A 403 21.24 12.93 2.81
CA GLU A 403 20.76 13.82 3.91
C GLU A 403 20.46 13.07 5.24
N ASP A 404 21.17 11.96 5.48
CA ASP A 404 21.11 10.97 6.56
C ASP A 404 20.55 9.64 6.05
N ALA A 405 21.34 8.57 6.18
CA ALA A 405 20.92 7.20 5.92
C ALA A 405 19.80 6.81 6.91
N ARG A 406 18.55 7.17 6.59
CA ARG A 406 17.39 6.94 7.44
C ARG A 406 17.00 5.47 7.39
N VAL A 407 16.44 5.01 8.51
CA VAL A 407 15.87 3.66 8.62
C VAL A 407 14.80 3.49 7.56
N VAL A 408 14.90 2.42 6.77
CA VAL A 408 13.86 2.01 5.83
C VAL A 408 12.62 1.59 6.63
N ARG A 409 11.47 2.20 6.33
CA ARG A 409 10.23 2.00 7.09
C ARG A 409 9.16 1.29 6.28
N ARG A 410 8.21 0.69 6.98
CA ARG A 410 7.06 0.03 6.32
C ARG A 410 6.01 1.02 5.84
N ALA A 411 5.78 2.08 6.62
CA ALA A 411 4.66 2.98 6.42
C ALA A 411 5.06 4.46 6.56
N VAL A 412 4.24 5.30 5.93
CA VAL A 412 4.26 6.75 6.06
C VAL A 412 2.91 7.24 6.54
N ARG A 413 2.92 8.22 7.44
CA ARG A 413 1.74 8.97 7.87
C ARG A 413 1.93 10.44 7.53
N VAL A 414 0.89 11.05 6.99
CA VAL A 414 0.81 12.51 6.85
C VAL A 414 -0.29 13.03 7.75
N THR A 415 0.01 14.06 8.53
CA THR A 415 -0.92 14.67 9.48
C THR A 415 -0.95 16.17 9.27
N LEU A 416 -2.13 16.75 9.12
CA LEU A 416 -2.29 18.20 9.07
C LEU A 416 -2.11 18.82 10.45
N SER A 417 -1.56 20.02 10.51
CA SER A 417 -1.61 20.83 11.73
C SER A 417 -3.07 21.10 12.13
N PRO A 418 -3.39 21.15 13.44
CA PRO A 418 -4.74 21.45 13.90
C PRO A 418 -5.26 22.78 13.35
N GLY A 419 -6.55 22.82 13.02
CA GLY A 419 -7.31 24.03 12.77
C GLY A 419 -7.50 24.86 14.03
N SER A 420 -7.88 26.12 13.85
CA SER A 420 -8.21 27.06 14.93
C SER A 420 -9.67 26.97 15.38
N SER A 421 -10.51 26.21 14.66
CA SER A 421 -11.95 26.06 14.89
C SER A 421 -12.47 24.72 14.35
N GLY A 422 -13.74 24.39 14.57
CA GLY A 422 -14.40 23.17 14.05
C GLY A 422 -14.67 22.07 15.09
N GLY A 423 -14.06 22.13 16.27
CA GLY A 423 -14.32 21.21 17.39
C GLY A 423 -13.33 20.05 17.46
N ALA A 424 -12.99 19.63 18.68
CA ALA A 424 -11.94 18.63 18.93
C ALA A 424 -12.27 17.24 18.36
N GLN A 425 -13.55 16.92 18.20
CA GLN A 425 -13.99 15.65 17.63
C GLN A 425 -13.65 15.49 16.14
N PHE A 426 -13.34 16.58 15.43
CA PHE A 426 -12.95 16.58 14.02
C PHE A 426 -11.46 16.91 13.81
N ALA A 427 -10.68 16.90 14.90
CA ALA A 427 -9.26 17.20 14.85
C ALA A 427 -8.46 16.14 14.05
N PRO A 428 -7.26 16.48 13.54
CA PRO A 428 -6.45 15.54 12.78
C PRO A 428 -6.16 14.26 13.58
N GLY A 429 -6.37 13.11 12.95
CA GLY A 429 -6.20 11.79 13.57
C GLY A 429 -7.45 11.25 14.28
N THR A 430 -8.52 12.04 14.43
CA THR A 430 -9.82 11.47 14.79
C THR A 430 -10.48 10.86 13.55
N ASN A 431 -11.32 9.86 13.78
CA ASN A 431 -11.98 9.09 12.74
C ASN A 431 -13.48 9.40 12.69
N SER A 432 -14.09 9.12 11.55
CA SER A 432 -15.53 9.32 11.33
C SER A 432 -16.46 8.38 12.13
N VAL A 433 -15.99 7.68 13.18
CA VAL A 433 -16.80 6.69 13.95
C VAL A 433 -18.03 7.38 14.56
N GLU A 434 -17.90 8.65 14.90
CA GLU A 434 -18.98 9.46 15.48
C GLU A 434 -20.10 9.82 14.50
N LEU A 435 -19.99 9.44 13.21
CA LEU A 435 -21.09 9.60 12.25
C LEU A 435 -22.34 8.77 12.58
N GLY A 436 -22.34 7.98 13.65
CA GLY A 436 -23.51 7.22 14.10
C GLY A 436 -23.98 6.19 13.07
N LEU A 437 -23.07 5.73 12.20
CA LEU A 437 -23.33 4.77 11.15
C LEU A 437 -23.87 3.45 11.75
N PRO A 438 -24.97 2.88 11.24
CA PRO A 438 -25.36 1.52 11.61
C PRO A 438 -24.21 0.57 11.26
N GLY A 439 -23.57 -0.02 12.26
CA GLY A 439 -22.40 -0.87 12.07
C GLY A 439 -21.07 -0.12 12.02
N ALA A 440 -20.84 0.78 12.98
CA ALA A 440 -19.57 1.46 13.27
C ALA A 440 -18.37 0.74 12.63
N SER A 441 -17.80 1.41 11.62
CA SER A 441 -16.63 0.90 10.91
C SER A 441 -15.60 0.35 11.89
N ARG A 442 -14.97 -0.78 11.55
CA ARG A 442 -14.03 -1.47 12.45
C ARG A 442 -12.78 -0.66 12.74
N ARG A 443 -12.45 0.29 11.87
CA ARG A 443 -11.41 1.32 12.06
C ARG A 443 -11.96 2.72 12.30
N GLY A 444 -13.29 2.87 12.30
CA GLY A 444 -13.93 4.15 12.51
C GLY A 444 -14.15 5.01 11.27
N GLY A 445 -14.11 4.41 10.10
CA GLY A 445 -14.21 5.07 8.81
C GLY A 445 -12.98 5.93 8.55
N TYR A 446 -13.10 6.87 7.62
CA TYR A 446 -11.96 7.70 7.24
C TYR A 446 -11.50 8.60 8.39
N ALA A 447 -10.17 8.78 8.47
CA ALA A 447 -9.55 9.73 9.37
C ALA A 447 -9.64 11.16 8.84
N TYR A 448 -9.94 12.11 9.73
CA TYR A 448 -9.81 13.53 9.44
C TYR A 448 -8.35 13.93 9.55
N GLY A 449 -7.87 14.74 8.61
CA GLY A 449 -6.57 15.39 8.65
C GLY A 449 -5.35 14.47 8.79
N SER A 450 -5.51 13.15 8.68
CA SER A 450 -4.45 12.16 8.78
C SER A 450 -4.66 11.11 7.68
N TYR A 451 -3.56 10.65 7.09
CA TYR A 451 -3.58 9.56 6.12
C TYR A 451 -2.34 8.70 6.30
N GLU A 452 -2.55 7.39 6.31
CA GLU A 452 -1.51 6.40 6.49
C GLU A 452 -1.42 5.49 5.28
N ALA A 453 -0.22 5.25 4.76
CA ALA A 453 -0.02 4.38 3.61
C ALA A 453 1.21 3.48 3.82
N PRO A 454 1.19 2.24 3.30
CA PRO A 454 2.43 1.50 3.09
C PRO A 454 3.33 2.28 2.13
N ILE A 455 4.64 2.18 2.31
CA ILE A 455 5.58 2.59 1.27
C ILE A 455 5.31 1.75 0.02
N SER A 456 5.01 2.44 -1.08
CA SER A 456 4.47 1.80 -2.28
C SER A 456 5.54 1.06 -3.08
N GLU A 457 6.78 1.54 -3.03
CA GLU A 457 7.93 0.95 -3.71
C GLU A 457 9.22 1.26 -2.94
N TYR A 458 10.11 0.26 -2.94
CA TYR A 458 11.44 0.33 -2.35
C TYR A 458 12.50 0.33 -3.44
N ILE A 459 13.38 1.33 -3.41
CA ILE A 459 14.41 1.51 -4.44
C ILE A 459 15.70 0.82 -3.96
N GLY A 460 16.01 -0.33 -4.56
CA GLY A 460 17.25 -1.08 -4.35
C GLY A 460 18.49 -0.39 -4.91
N PRO A 461 19.70 -0.68 -4.41
CA PRO A 461 20.94 -0.19 -5.01
C PRO A 461 21.13 -0.72 -6.44
N GLU A 462 21.80 0.06 -7.30
CA GLU A 462 22.15 -0.34 -8.66
C GLU A 462 23.65 -0.61 -8.81
N ALA A 463 24.05 -1.56 -9.65
CA ALA A 463 25.46 -1.80 -9.93
C ALA A 463 26.06 -0.61 -10.72
N THR A 464 27.22 -0.12 -10.28
CA THR A 464 27.96 0.95 -11.01
C THR A 464 29.03 0.40 -11.95
N ALA A 465 29.28 -0.92 -11.90
CA ALA A 465 30.08 -1.62 -12.90
C ALA A 465 29.22 -2.71 -13.57
N PHE A 466 29.07 -2.59 -14.89
CA PHE A 466 28.12 -3.36 -15.67
C PHE A 466 28.72 -4.66 -16.21
N GLY A 467 27.90 -5.72 -16.29
CA GLY A 467 28.26 -6.97 -16.97
C GLY A 467 29.24 -7.90 -16.22
N ILE A 468 29.68 -7.52 -15.02
CA ILE A 468 30.58 -8.34 -14.20
C ILE A 468 29.75 -9.29 -13.33
N LYS A 469 30.12 -10.58 -13.34
CA LYS A 469 29.45 -11.62 -12.54
C LYS A 469 29.65 -11.36 -11.05
N GLY A 470 28.55 -11.34 -10.30
CA GLY A 470 28.56 -11.16 -8.85
C GLY A 470 28.57 -9.69 -8.41
N TYR A 471 28.47 -8.75 -9.36
CA TYR A 471 28.36 -7.32 -9.08
C TYR A 471 26.92 -6.82 -8.97
N GLN A 472 25.96 -7.73 -9.14
CA GLN A 472 24.53 -7.48 -9.00
C GLN A 472 24.22 -7.32 -7.50
N PRO A 473 23.83 -6.12 -7.05
CA PRO A 473 23.71 -5.89 -5.63
C PRO A 473 22.50 -6.59 -5.02
N PRO A 474 22.61 -7.05 -3.75
CA PRO A 474 21.45 -7.46 -2.98
C PRO A 474 20.58 -6.25 -2.65
N VAL A 475 19.31 -6.53 -2.37
CA VAL A 475 18.49 -5.61 -1.58
C VAL A 475 18.98 -5.67 -0.13
N PRO A 476 19.33 -4.53 0.51
CA PRO A 476 19.92 -4.51 1.84
C PRO A 476 18.84 -4.66 2.93
N PHE A 477 18.19 -5.82 2.99
CA PHE A 477 17.15 -6.11 4.00
C PHE A 477 17.66 -6.03 5.45
N GLU A 478 18.98 -6.01 5.67
CA GLU A 478 19.57 -5.65 6.96
C GLU A 478 19.14 -4.27 7.49
N ASN A 479 18.76 -3.35 6.60
CA ASN A 479 18.30 -1.99 6.91
C ASN A 479 16.79 -1.88 7.14
N PHE A 480 16.03 -2.94 6.85
CA PHE A 480 14.59 -3.01 7.07
C PHE A 480 14.36 -3.45 8.52
N CYS A 481 14.43 -2.52 9.47
CA CYS A 481 14.42 -2.87 10.88
C CYS A 481 13.15 -3.63 11.30
N PHE A 482 12.02 -3.34 10.66
CA PHE A 482 10.75 -4.05 10.83
C PHE A 482 10.78 -5.51 10.35
N LEU A 483 11.78 -5.96 9.60
CA LEU A 483 11.94 -7.37 9.24
C LEU A 483 12.80 -8.15 10.24
N ARG A 484 13.44 -7.44 11.19
CA ARG A 484 14.43 -7.97 12.13
C ARG A 484 13.97 -7.97 13.58
N ARG A 485 12.81 -7.38 13.85
CA ARG A 485 12.21 -7.24 15.18
C ARG A 485 10.83 -7.88 15.20
N VAL A 486 10.28 -8.07 16.39
CA VAL A 486 8.86 -8.39 16.54
C VAL A 486 8.08 -7.11 16.24
N ASN A 487 7.05 -7.19 15.42
CA ASN A 487 6.12 -6.09 15.19
C ASN A 487 4.70 -6.62 15.39
N GLN A 488 3.88 -5.84 16.07
CA GLN A 488 2.45 -6.08 16.13
C GLN A 488 1.79 -5.40 14.93
N LEU A 489 0.99 -6.14 14.17
CA LEU A 489 0.34 -5.64 12.96
C LEU A 489 -1.14 -5.92 13.01
N GLU A 490 -1.95 -4.88 12.86
CA GLU A 490 -3.37 -5.06 12.63
C GLU A 490 -3.59 -5.55 11.19
N THR A 491 -4.23 -6.70 11.04
CA THR A 491 -4.47 -7.34 9.74
C THR A 491 -5.87 -7.04 9.22
N MET A 492 -6.13 -7.31 7.95
CA MET A 492 -7.49 -7.26 7.40
C MET A 492 -8.35 -8.47 7.82
N GLU A 493 -7.94 -9.32 8.76
CA GLU A 493 -8.76 -10.45 9.22
C GLU A 493 -9.76 -10.00 10.31
N PRO A 494 -11.08 -10.16 10.11
CA PRO A 494 -12.10 -9.90 11.12
C PRO A 494 -11.82 -10.60 12.45
N HIS A 495 -11.98 -9.92 13.59
CA HIS A 495 -11.98 -10.60 14.88
C HIS A 495 -13.20 -11.55 14.97
N PRO A 496 -13.03 -12.82 15.42
CA PRO A 496 -14.08 -13.84 15.32
C PRO A 496 -15.30 -13.56 16.19
N THR A 497 -15.13 -12.85 17.31
CA THR A 497 -16.20 -12.58 18.29
C THR A 497 -16.51 -11.11 18.47
N ASN A 498 -15.73 -10.21 17.85
CA ASN A 498 -15.94 -8.78 17.94
C ASN A 498 -15.95 -8.19 16.54
N ALA A 499 -17.14 -7.96 16.01
CA ALA A 499 -17.31 -7.47 14.65
C ALA A 499 -16.81 -6.03 14.44
N SER A 500 -16.34 -5.34 15.48
CA SER A 500 -15.75 -4.00 15.44
C SER A 500 -14.22 -4.01 15.57
N GLN A 501 -13.57 -5.18 15.55
CA GLN A 501 -12.12 -5.32 15.69
C GLN A 501 -11.52 -6.19 14.59
N TRP A 502 -10.23 -5.96 14.34
CA TRP A 502 -9.39 -6.78 13.48
C TRP A 502 -8.41 -7.61 14.32
N ILE A 503 -7.84 -8.65 13.71
CA ILE A 503 -6.82 -9.46 14.38
C ILE A 503 -5.47 -8.75 14.30
N ASN A 504 -4.84 -8.58 15.47
CA ASN A 504 -3.43 -8.23 15.59
C ASN A 504 -2.56 -9.48 15.51
N VAL A 505 -1.51 -9.43 14.69
CA VAL A 505 -0.50 -10.48 14.55
C VAL A 505 0.83 -9.96 15.05
N ASN A 506 1.49 -10.74 15.92
CA ASN A 506 2.87 -10.50 16.32
C ASN A 506 3.80 -11.19 15.31
N ALA A 507 4.23 -10.45 14.30
CA ALA A 507 5.19 -10.90 13.30
C ALA A 507 6.60 -10.76 13.87
N GLY A 508 7.24 -11.88 14.19
CA GLY A 508 8.65 -11.90 14.60
C GLY A 508 9.63 -11.54 13.47
N PRO A 509 10.94 -11.60 13.74
CA PRO A 509 11.94 -11.48 12.69
C PRO A 509 11.73 -12.50 11.57
N LEU A 510 12.04 -12.15 10.33
CA LEU A 510 11.92 -13.08 9.21
C LEU A 510 12.79 -14.32 9.41
N ASN A 511 12.20 -15.50 9.21
CA ASN A 511 12.90 -16.77 9.34
C ASN A 511 12.61 -17.71 8.14
N PRO A 512 13.60 -18.00 7.27
CA PRO A 512 14.95 -17.44 7.25
C PRO A 512 14.97 -15.95 6.86
N SER A 513 16.02 -15.22 7.24
CA SER A 513 16.20 -13.82 6.84
C SER A 513 16.73 -13.72 5.40
N PRO A 514 16.18 -12.81 4.56
CA PRO A 514 16.72 -12.52 3.24
C PRO A 514 17.93 -11.54 3.27
N ALA A 515 18.34 -11.06 4.44
CA ALA A 515 19.41 -10.07 4.57
C ALA A 515 20.77 -10.61 4.08
N ALA A 516 21.53 -9.74 3.41
CA ALA A 516 22.86 -10.09 2.93
C ALA A 516 23.92 -9.97 4.03
N ARG A 517 23.65 -9.18 5.07
CA ARG A 517 24.50 -9.00 6.26
C ARG A 517 23.75 -9.31 7.54
N ALA A 518 24.50 -9.67 8.57
CA ALA A 518 23.95 -9.86 9.91
C ALA A 518 23.55 -8.54 10.57
N GLN A 519 24.31 -7.47 10.30
CA GLN A 519 24.11 -6.15 10.88
C GLN A 519 23.62 -5.14 9.85
N SER A 520 22.84 -4.16 10.31
CA SER A 520 22.44 -3.01 9.49
C SER A 520 23.64 -2.12 9.14
N GLN A 521 23.47 -1.24 8.16
CA GLN A 521 24.52 -0.31 7.77
C GLN A 521 24.75 0.76 8.85
N ALA A 522 25.93 1.37 8.84
CA ALA A 522 26.22 2.48 9.74
C ALA A 522 25.74 3.80 9.11
N THR A 523 25.24 4.71 9.94
CA THR A 523 24.99 6.09 9.55
C THR A 523 26.32 6.86 9.47
N SER A 524 26.25 8.10 9.00
CA SER A 524 27.39 9.05 9.01
C SER A 524 27.97 9.28 10.42
N SER A 525 27.19 9.05 11.48
CA SER A 525 27.64 9.14 12.87
C SER A 525 28.26 7.84 13.42
N GLY A 526 28.35 6.79 12.61
CA GLY A 526 28.87 5.48 12.99
C GLY A 526 27.89 4.60 13.78
N GLN A 527 26.68 5.10 14.08
CA GLN A 527 25.61 4.30 14.68
C GLN A 527 24.95 3.40 13.64
N ARG A 528 24.50 2.21 14.03
CA ARG A 528 23.75 1.33 13.13
C ARG A 528 22.34 1.86 12.88
N VAL A 529 21.87 1.74 11.65
CA VAL A 529 20.52 2.14 11.22
C VAL A 529 19.45 1.45 12.09
N CYS A 530 19.61 0.16 12.38
CA CYS A 530 18.72 -0.60 13.27
C CYS A 530 19.18 -0.70 14.73
N GLY A 531 20.25 -0.01 15.13
CA GLY A 531 20.75 0.01 16.51
C GLY A 531 21.37 -1.30 17.02
N ASP A 532 21.89 -2.14 16.13
CA ASP A 532 22.46 -3.48 16.38
C ASP A 532 23.99 -3.57 16.34
#